data_AF-A0A9D2WPR7-F1
#
_entry.id   AF-A0A9D2WPR7-F1
#
_cell.length_a   1.000
_cell.length_b   1.000
_cell.length_c   1.000
_cell.angle_alpha   90.00
_cell.angle_beta   90.00
_cell.angle_gamma   90.00
#
_symmetry.space_group_name_H-M   'P 1'
#
loop_
_entity.id
_entity.type
_entity.pdbx_description
1 polymer ?
#
loop_
_entity_poly.entity_id
_entity_poly.type
_entity_poly.pdbx_seq_one_letter_code
_entity_poly.pdbx_strand_id
1 'polypeptide(L)'
;MKINQLPTIDENKMNAQAVLTHLQQLIREFQKSSIFAVQDNSYAAYLHGQIYGLALALRLLYPGPGNWGERAALLVRPVLTEHQCDCPEENH
;
A
#
# COMPACT_ATOMS: atom_id res chain seq x y z
N MET A 1 6.20 36.62 7.60
CA MET A 1 6.88 35.33 7.43
C MET A 1 5.97 34.27 8.06
N LYS A 2 5.24 33.47 7.28
CA LYS A 2 4.38 32.40 7.85
C LYS A 2 5.28 31.22 8.16
N ILE A 3 5.40 30.87 9.42
CA ILE A 3 6.07 29.65 9.85
C ILE A 3 5.15 28.51 9.39
N ASN A 4 5.62 27.66 8.46
CA ASN A 4 4.90 26.43 8.11
C ASN A 4 4.85 25.58 9.37
N GLN A 5 3.69 25.50 10.02
CA GLN A 5 3.49 24.64 11.18
C GLN A 5 3.70 23.19 10.73
N LEU A 6 4.60 22.49 11.39
CA LEU A 6 4.76 21.05 11.20
C LEU A 6 3.46 20.35 11.64
N PRO A 7 3.00 19.35 10.89
CA PRO A 7 1.79 18.61 11.23
C PRO A 7 1.95 17.95 12.60
N THR A 8 0.86 17.96 13.37
CA THR A 8 0.77 17.34 14.69
C THR A 8 0.89 15.81 14.58
N ILE A 9 1.20 15.14 15.70
CA ILE A 9 1.32 13.68 15.75
C ILE A 9 0.03 12.99 15.26
N ASP A 10 -1.14 13.56 15.58
CA ASP A 10 -2.43 12.99 15.20
C ASP A 10 -2.73 13.20 13.72
N GLU A 11 -2.38 14.35 13.14
CA GLU A 11 -2.46 14.59 11.69
C GLU A 11 -1.56 13.63 10.91
N ASN A 12 -0.34 13.37 11.39
CA ASN A 12 0.57 12.41 10.77
C ASN A 12 0.01 10.98 10.79
N LYS A 13 -0.63 10.57 11.89
CA LYS A 13 -1.31 9.27 11.98
C LYS A 13 -2.49 9.18 11.02
N MET A 14 -3.32 10.22 10.93
CA MET A 14 -4.45 10.27 10.00
C MET A 14 -3.99 10.19 8.55
N ASN A 15 -2.93 10.94 8.19
CA ASN A 15 -2.37 10.93 6.84
C ASN A 15 -1.75 9.57 6.50
N ALA A 16 -0.98 8.97 7.43
CA ALA A 16 -0.42 7.63 7.25
C ALA A 16 -1.54 6.58 7.03
N GLN A 17 -2.61 6.65 7.82
CA GLN A 17 -3.75 5.75 7.68
C GLN A 17 -4.47 5.96 6.34
N ALA A 18 -4.66 7.20 5.90
CA ALA A 18 -5.26 7.49 4.58
C ALA A 18 -4.42 6.91 3.43
N VAL A 19 -3.10 7.10 3.48
CA VAL A 19 -2.17 6.55 2.48
C VAL A 19 -2.19 5.02 2.51
N LEU A 20 -2.21 4.40 3.69
CA LEU A 20 -2.32 2.94 3.83
C LEU A 20 -3.65 2.41 3.25
N THR A 21 -4.77 3.07 3.54
CA THR A 21 -6.08 2.71 2.98
C THR A 21 -6.07 2.80 1.45
N HIS A 22 -5.42 3.84 0.89
CA HIS A 22 -5.31 3.98 -0.56
C HIS A 22 -4.41 2.89 -1.18
N LEU A 23 -3.30 2.53 -0.52
CA LEU A 23 -2.46 1.41 -0.92
C LEU A 23 -3.26 0.09 -0.98
N GLN A 24 -4.11 -0.18 0.02
CA GLN A 24 -4.98 -1.36 0.02
C GLN A 24 -5.98 -1.37 -1.14
N GLN A 25 -6.51 -0.20 -1.53
CA GLN A 25 -7.39 -0.10 -2.69
C GLN A 25 -6.67 -0.44 -3.98
N LEU A 26 -5.47 0.12 -4.19
CA LEU A 26 -4.68 -0.16 -5.39
C LEU A 26 -4.29 -1.63 -5.52
N ILE A 27 -3.93 -2.29 -4.41
CA ILE A 27 -3.64 -3.73 -4.41
C ILE A 27 -4.86 -4.54 -4.83
N ARG A 28 -6.06 -4.21 -4.33
CA ARG A 28 -7.29 -4.88 -4.75
C ARG A 28 -7.57 -4.68 -6.24
N GLU A 29 -7.35 -3.48 -6.76
CA GLU A 29 -7.51 -3.21 -8.20
C GLU A 29 -6.47 -3.96 -9.04
N PHE A 30 -5.22 -4.05 -8.57
CA PHE A 30 -4.17 -4.84 -9.21
C PHE A 30 -4.54 -6.33 -9.26
N GLN A 31 -4.99 -6.90 -8.13
CA GLN A 31 -5.44 -8.29 -8.05
C GLN A 31 -6.64 -8.59 -8.96
N LYS A 32 -7.61 -7.67 -9.05
CA LYS A 32 -8.71 -7.80 -10.01
C LYS A 32 -8.18 -7.80 -11.44
N SER A 33 -7.28 -6.87 -11.78
CA SER A 33 -6.72 -6.77 -13.14
C SER A 33 -5.98 -8.04 -13.55
N SER A 34 -5.28 -8.71 -12.62
CA SER A 34 -4.61 -9.99 -12.88
C SER A 34 -5.59 -11.16 -13.04
N ILE A 35 -6.70 -11.17 -12.30
CA ILE A 35 -7.73 -12.23 -12.38
C ILE A 35 -8.53 -12.14 -13.67
N PHE A 36 -8.91 -10.92 -14.09
CA PHE A 36 -9.75 -10.72 -15.26
C PHE A 36 -8.99 -10.75 -16.59
N ALA A 37 -7.69 -11.09 -16.58
CA ALA A 37 -6.83 -11.17 -17.77
C ALA A 37 -7.01 -9.97 -18.72
N VAL A 38 -7.21 -8.77 -18.14
CA VAL A 38 -7.29 -7.55 -18.93
C VAL A 38 -5.89 -7.31 -19.47
N GLN A 39 -5.70 -7.70 -20.74
CA GLN A 39 -4.44 -7.76 -21.51
C GLN A 39 -3.70 -6.42 -21.67
N ASP A 40 -4.10 -5.37 -20.96
CA ASP A 40 -3.41 -4.09 -21.00
C ASP A 40 -2.30 -4.05 -19.94
N ASN A 41 -1.13 -4.57 -20.33
CA ASN A 41 0.10 -4.54 -19.54
C ASN A 41 0.43 -3.13 -19.02
N SER A 42 -0.03 -2.08 -19.70
CA SER A 42 0.19 -0.68 -19.32
C SER A 42 -0.53 -0.31 -18.02
N TYR A 43 -1.76 -0.80 -17.83
CA TYR A 43 -2.55 -0.53 -16.64
C TYR A 43 -2.01 -1.26 -15.42
N ALA A 44 -1.63 -2.53 -15.59
CA ALA A 44 -0.96 -3.30 -14.53
C ALA A 44 0.37 -2.66 -14.11
N ALA A 45 1.19 -2.21 -15.06
CA ALA A 45 2.43 -1.50 -14.78
C ALA A 45 2.20 -0.16 -14.04
N TYR A 46 1.17 0.60 -14.45
CA TYR A 46 0.76 1.82 -13.74
C TYR A 46 0.39 1.53 -12.28
N LEU A 47 -0.46 0.55 -12.04
CA LEU A 47 -0.87 0.16 -10.68
C LEU A 47 0.33 -0.31 -9.86
N HIS A 48 1.23 -1.11 -10.44
CA HIS A 48 2.45 -1.56 -9.77
C HIS A 48 3.34 -0.38 -9.34
N GLY A 49 3.53 0.62 -10.22
CA GLY A 49 4.27 1.83 -9.90
C GLY A 49 3.66 2.63 -8.74
N GLN A 50 2.33 2.79 -8.75
CA GLN A 50 1.60 3.48 -7.68
C GLN A 50 1.73 2.74 -6.33
N ILE A 51 1.58 1.42 -6.33
CA ILE A 51 1.72 0.57 -5.13
C ILE A 51 3.13 0.72 -4.53
N TYR A 52 4.16 0.64 -5.36
CA TYR A 52 5.55 0.83 -4.93
C TYR A 52 5.79 2.23 -4.34
N GLY A 53 5.31 3.27 -5.02
CA GLY A 53 5.46 4.65 -4.58
C GLY A 53 4.82 4.92 -3.21
N LEU A 54 3.60 4.44 -2.97
CA LEU A 54 2.93 4.62 -1.68
C LEU A 54 3.60 3.80 -0.56
N ALA A 55 4.07 2.60 -0.86
CA ALA A 55 4.81 1.79 0.11
C ALA A 55 6.11 2.48 0.55
N LEU A 56 6.83 3.07 -0.41
CA LEU A 56 8.03 3.85 -0.13
C LEU A 56 7.69 5.12 0.67
N ALA A 57 6.61 5.83 0.33
CA ALA A 57 6.15 7.00 1.07
C ALA A 57 5.80 6.65 2.53
N LEU A 58 5.11 5.54 2.77
CA LEU A 58 4.80 5.05 4.12
C LEU A 58 6.07 4.74 4.93
N ARG A 59 7.09 4.17 4.28
CA ARG A 59 8.37 3.87 4.91
C ARG A 59 9.19 5.12 5.24
N LEU A 60 9.23 6.09 4.34
CA LEU A 60 10.11 7.27 4.47
C LEU A 60 9.48 8.41 5.26
N LEU A 61 8.19 8.67 5.09
CA LEU A 61 7.51 9.85 5.65
C LEU A 61 6.84 9.59 7.00
N TYR A 62 6.57 8.33 7.32
CA TYR A 62 5.94 7.95 8.59
C TYR A 62 6.77 6.93 9.39
N PRO A 63 8.08 7.18 9.65
CA PRO A 63 8.89 6.35 10.52
C PRO A 63 8.43 6.58 11.97
N GLY A 64 7.81 5.59 12.62
CA GLY A 64 7.31 5.80 13.98
C GLY A 64 6.38 4.71 14.52
N PRO A 65 5.76 4.95 15.69
CA PRO A 65 5.10 3.93 16.53
C PRO A 65 3.80 3.31 15.96
N GLY A 66 3.55 3.44 14.66
CA GLY A 66 2.48 2.74 13.94
C GLY A 66 2.97 1.68 12.95
N ASN A 67 4.30 1.50 12.81
CA ASN A 67 4.94 0.55 11.89
C ASN A 67 4.35 0.59 10.46
N TRP A 68 4.03 1.80 9.98
CA TRP A 68 3.32 2.00 8.72
C TRP A 68 4.07 1.44 7.51
N GLY A 69 5.40 1.58 7.50
CA GLY A 69 6.25 0.98 6.47
C GLY A 69 6.23 -0.55 6.50
N GLU A 70 6.15 -1.17 7.67
CA GLU A 70 6.07 -2.64 7.79
C GLU A 70 4.70 -3.17 7.37
N ARG A 71 3.62 -2.48 7.77
CA ARG A 71 2.25 -2.78 7.30
C ARG A 71 2.16 -2.66 5.78
N ALA A 72 2.78 -1.63 5.19
CA ALA A 72 2.86 -1.48 3.74
C ALA A 72 3.66 -2.63 3.09
N ALA A 73 4.81 -3.01 3.66
CA ALA A 73 5.62 -4.11 3.13
C ALA A 73 4.86 -5.44 3.14
N LEU A 74 4.11 -5.75 4.20
CA LEU A 74 3.27 -6.94 4.26
C LEU A 74 2.17 -6.94 3.20
N LEU A 75 1.52 -5.80 2.98
CA LEU A 75 0.47 -5.65 1.97
C LEU A 75 0.99 -5.79 0.53
N VAL A 76 2.23 -5.35 0.28
CA VAL A 76 2.81 -5.32 -1.07
C VAL A 76 3.45 -6.67 -1.45
N ARG A 77 3.72 -7.55 -0.48
CA ARG A 77 4.25 -8.90 -0.75
C ARG A 77 3.57 -9.63 -1.90
N PRO A 78 2.22 -9.76 -1.97
CA PRO A 78 1.56 -10.48 -3.05
C PRO A 78 1.76 -9.86 -4.44
N VAL A 79 2.03 -8.55 -4.48
CA VAL A 79 2.30 -7.81 -5.72
C VAL A 79 3.73 -8.06 -6.20
N LEU A 80 4.68 -8.22 -5.27
CA LEU A 80 6.10 -8.45 -5.58
C LEU A 80 6.45 -9.91 -5.83
N THR A 81 5.78 -10.84 -5.15
CA THR A 81 6.14 -12.26 -5.20
C THR A 81 5.28 -13.07 -6.16
N GLU A 82 4.26 -12.47 -6.79
CA GLU A 82 3.24 -13.12 -7.64
C GLU A 82 2.47 -14.30 -6.99
N HIS A 83 2.91 -14.75 -5.82
CA HIS A 83 2.27 -15.75 -4.98
C HIS A 83 1.42 -15.07 -3.92
N GLN A 84 0.11 -15.14 -4.09
CA GLN A 84 -0.81 -15.18 -2.97
C GLN A 84 -0.78 -16.60 -2.42
N CYS A 85 -0.23 -16.80 -1.22
CA CYS A 85 -0.52 -18.02 -0.49
C CYS A 85 -1.97 -17.90 0.04
N ASP A 86 -2.93 -18.41 -0.71
CA ASP A 86 -4.23 -18.80 -0.18
C ASP A 86 -4.00 -20.03 0.69
N CYS A 87 -3.58 -19.82 1.94
CA CYS A 87 -3.73 -20.87 2.94
C CYS A 87 -5.21 -20.92 3.29
N PRO A 88 -5.95 -22.00 2.97
CA PRO A 88 -7.30 -22.15 3.51
C PRO A 88 -7.19 -22.13 5.03
N GLU A 89 -7.99 -21.30 5.70
CA GLU A 89 -8.17 -21.41 7.14
C GLU A 89 -8.70 -22.83 7.39
N GLU A 90 -7.85 -23.71 7.94
CA GLU A 90 -8.30 -25.02 8.39
C GLU A 90 -9.32 -24.79 9.50
N ASN A 91 -10.58 -25.12 9.18
CA ASN A 91 -11.68 -25.17 10.14
C ASN A 91 -11.25 -25.97 11.37
N HIS A 92 -11.22 -25.31 12.53
CA HIS A 92 -11.13 -25.95 13.83
C HIS A 92 -12.31 -25.56 14.71
#